data_AF-A0A8S2WUY4-F1
#
_entry.id   AF-A0A8S2WUY4-F1
#
_cell.length_a   1.000
_cell.length_b   1.000
_cell.length_c   1.000
_cell.angle_alpha   90.00
_cell.angle_beta   90.00
_cell.angle_gamma   90.00
#
_symmetry.space_group_name_H-M   'P 1'
#
loop_
_entity.id
_entity.type
_entity.pdbx_description
1 polymer ?
#
loop_
_entity_poly.entity_id
_entity_poly.type
_entity_poly.pdbx_seq_one_letter_code
_entity_poly.pdbx_strand_id
1 'polypeptide(L)' 'LAFVPKYEIATGLHKGRKVEKFVSKRVRPTRRVQKKSKHVKFVRDLVRELVGFMPYERRAMELMKVGR' A
#
# COMPACT_ATOMS: atom_id res chain seq x y z
N LEU A 1 10.61 -27.89 6.51
CA LEU A 1 10.55 -28.89 5.42
C LEU A 1 9.30 -28.62 4.59
N ALA A 2 9.41 -27.91 3.46
CA ALA A 2 8.26 -27.67 2.60
C ALA A 2 8.08 -28.86 1.64
N PHE A 3 6.87 -29.43 1.60
CA PHE A 3 6.50 -30.50 0.67
C PHE A 3 6.56 -29.99 -0.78
N VAL A 4 7.50 -30.50 -1.58
CA VAL A 4 7.59 -30.20 -3.01
C VAL A 4 7.14 -31.44 -3.79
N PRO A 5 5.97 -31.43 -4.44
CA PRO A 5 5.47 -32.60 -5.16
C PRO A 5 6.37 -32.93 -6.35
N LYS A 6 6.64 -34.23 -6.55
CA LYS A 6 7.55 -34.76 -7.59
C LYS A 6 6.99 -34.63 -9.02
N TYR A 7 5.65 -34.58 -9.16
CA TYR A 7 4.95 -34.55 -10.44
C TYR A 7 4.03 -33.32 -10.53
N GLU A 8 3.67 -32.95 -11.77
CA GLU A 8 2.66 -31.91 -12.03
C GLU A 8 1.27 -32.50 -11.85
N ILE A 9 0.45 -31.87 -11.00
CA ILE A 9 -0.87 -32.37 -10.62
C ILE A 9 -1.93 -31.36 -11.10
N ALA A 10 -3.08 -31.83 -11.60
CA ALA A 10 -4.16 -30.97 -12.08
C ALA A 10 -4.93 -30.25 -10.93
N THR A 11 -4.95 -30.84 -9.73
CA THR A 11 -5.70 -30.36 -8.56
C THR A 11 -4.83 -30.38 -7.29
N GLY A 12 -5.19 -29.59 -6.26
CA GLY A 12 -4.40 -29.43 -5.03
C GLY A 12 -3.61 -28.11 -4.92
N LEU A 13 -2.80 -27.96 -3.85
CA LEU A 13 -2.08 -26.73 -3.49
C LEU A 13 -0.94 -26.35 -4.45
N HIS A 14 -0.20 -27.32 -4.96
CA HIS A 14 0.89 -27.14 -5.91
C HIS A 14 0.51 -27.64 -7.31
N LYS A 15 -0.73 -27.34 -7.71
CA LYS A 15 -1.28 -27.74 -9.00
C LYS A 15 -0.79 -26.85 -10.15
N GLY A 16 -0.83 -27.40 -11.36
CA GLY A 16 -0.42 -26.72 -12.59
C GLY A 16 1.06 -26.89 -12.92
N ARG A 17 1.44 -26.38 -14.09
CA ARG A 17 2.82 -26.39 -14.60
C ARG A 17 3.72 -25.54 -13.71
N LYS A 18 4.83 -26.10 -13.23
CA LYS A 18 5.82 -25.33 -12.49
C LYS A 18 6.67 -24.53 -13.48
N VAL A 19 6.28 -23.29 -13.73
CA VAL A 19 7.04 -22.36 -14.56
C VAL A 19 7.82 -21.41 -13.66
N GLU A 20 9.08 -21.15 -14.01
CA GLU A 20 9.87 -20.12 -13.37
C GLU A 20 9.18 -18.77 -13.52
N LYS A 21 8.82 -18.16 -12.38
CA LYS A 21 8.12 -16.88 -12.41
C LYS A 21 9.11 -15.81 -12.85
N PHE A 22 8.78 -15.11 -13.93
CA PHE A 22 9.56 -13.96 -14.37
C PHE A 22 9.45 -12.82 -13.35
N VAL A 23 10.43 -12.73 -12.44
CA VAL A 23 10.46 -11.79 -11.32
C VAL A 23 10.80 -10.36 -11.74
N SER A 24 11.50 -10.17 -12.86
CA SER A 24 11.95 -8.86 -13.36
C SER A 24 10.88 -8.09 -14.16
N LYS A 25 9.58 -8.38 -13.95
CA LYS A 25 8.51 -7.59 -14.57
C LYS A 25 8.58 -6.15 -14.08
N ARG A 26 8.74 -5.20 -15.02
CA ARG A 26 8.61 -3.77 -14.73
C ARG A 26 7.25 -3.52 -14.06
N VAL A 27 7.27 -2.93 -12.87
CA VAL A 27 6.05 -2.58 -12.14
C VAL A 27 5.20 -1.67 -13.01
N ARG A 28 3.94 -2.07 -13.22
CA ARG A 28 2.94 -1.30 -13.99
C ARG A 28 2.82 0.13 -13.46
N PRO A 29 2.75 1.15 -14.31
CA PRO A 29 2.56 2.54 -13.87
C PRO A 29 1.35 2.74 -12.95
N THR A 30 0.23 2.04 -13.21
CA THR A 30 -0.97 2.06 -12.37
C THR A 30 -0.71 1.65 -10.92
N ARG A 31 0.26 0.76 -10.67
CA ARG A 31 0.64 0.32 -9.32
C ARG A 31 1.51 1.35 -8.59
N ARG A 32 2.04 2.36 -9.29
CA ARG A 32 2.86 3.44 -8.70
C ARG A 32 2.05 4.64 -8.22
N VAL A 33 0.76 4.72 -8.57
CA VAL A 33 -0.13 5.86 -8.31
C VAL A 33 -0.29 6.18 -6.81
N GLN A 34 -0.17 5.17 -5.94
CA GLN A 34 -0.36 5.35 -4.50
C GLN A 34 0.85 5.95 -3.76
N LYS A 35 2.00 6.12 -4.43
CA LYS A 35 3.20 6.66 -3.79
C LYS A 35 3.23 8.18 -3.91
N LYS A 36 3.23 8.87 -2.77
CA LYS A 36 3.46 10.33 -2.71
C LYS A 36 4.94 10.62 -3.02
N SER A 37 5.21 11.61 -3.87
CA SER A 37 6.57 12.09 -4.12
C SER A 37 7.07 12.97 -2.96
N LYS A 38 8.39 13.11 -2.81
CA LYS A 38 9.01 13.95 -1.78
C LYS A 38 8.53 15.41 -1.87
N HIS A 39 8.42 15.93 -3.09
CA HIS A 39 7.94 17.28 -3.36
C HIS A 39 6.48 17.48 -2.92
N VAL A 40 5.58 16.54 -3.25
CA VAL A 40 4.16 16.66 -2.86
C VAL A 40 3.99 16.60 -1.35
N LYS A 41 4.82 15.82 -0.63
CA LYS A 41 4.81 15.84 0.83
C LYS A 41 5.26 17.20 1.37
N PHE A 42 6.40 17.72 0.91
CA PHE A 42 6.94 19.01 1.34
C PHE A 42 5.94 20.16 1.18
N VAL A 43 5.32 20.28 0.01
CA VAL A 43 4.32 21.34 -0.25
C VAL A 43 3.10 21.20 0.66
N ARG A 44 2.62 19.97 0.89
CA ARG A 44 1.45 19.73 1.74
C ARG A 44 1.73 20.00 3.21
N ASP A 45 2.93 19.67 3.69
CA ASP A 45 3.35 19.93 5.06
C ASP A 45 3.44 21.46 5.30
N LEU A 46 4.05 22.21 4.37
CA LEU A 46 4.13 23.67 4.41
C LEU A 46 2.74 24.35 4.40
N VAL A 47 1.83 23.91 3.54
CA VAL A 47 0.47 24.46 3.50
C VAL A 47 -0.29 24.16 4.79
N ARG A 48 -0.10 22.98 5.38
CA ARG A 48 -0.76 22.61 6.64
C ARG A 48 -0.25 23.46 7.81
N GLU A 49 1.03 23.79 7.85
CA GLU A 49 1.61 24.68 8.86
C GLU A 49 1.05 26.10 8.76
N LEU A 50 0.87 26.63 7.55
CA LEU A 50 0.39 28.00 7.33
C LEU A 50 -1.11 28.15 7.57
N VAL A 51 -1.93 27.25 7.02
CA VAL A 51 -3.40 27.38 7.04
C VAL A 51 -4.00 26.80 8.32
N GLY A 52 -3.30 25.86 8.96
CA GLY A 52 -3.79 25.17 10.14
C GLY A 52 -4.91 24.18 9.84
N PHE A 53 -5.81 24.01 10.81
CA PHE A 53 -6.91 23.05 10.76
C PHE A 53 -8.25 23.72 10.54
N MET A 54 -9.07 23.07 9.71
CA MET A 54 -10.45 23.50 9.46
C MET A 54 -11.32 23.32 10.72
N PRO A 55 -12.45 24.05 10.86
CA PRO A 55 -13.28 23.99 12.07
C PRO A 55 -13.77 22.57 12.41
N TYR A 56 -14.05 21.74 11.41
CA TYR A 56 -14.43 20.34 11.62
C TYR A 56 -13.23 19.43 11.95
N GLU A 57 -12.04 19.72 11.42
CA GLU A 57 -10.81 18.99 11.76
C GLU A 57 -10.44 19.26 13.24
N ARG A 58 -10.63 20.50 13.72
CA ARG A 58 -10.44 20.87 15.13
C ARG A 58 -11.43 20.18 16.06
N ARG A 59 -12.73 20.21 15.74
CA ARG A 59 -13.75 19.53 16.54
C ARG A 59 -13.51 18.02 16.63
N ALA A 60 -13.11 17.38 15.53
CA ALA A 60 -12.77 15.95 15.54
C ALA A 60 -11.56 15.65 16.43
N MET A 61 -10.51 16.48 16.38
CA MET A 61 -9.36 16.34 17.29
C MET A 61 -9.73 16.55 18.76
N GLU A 62 -10.62 17.50 19.06
CA GLU A 62 -11.11 17.75 20.42
C GLU A 62 -11.90 16.55 20.96
N LEU A 63 -12.79 15.98 20.15
CA LEU A 63 -13.53 14.77 20.52
C LEU A 63 -12.59 13.57 20.76
N MET A 64 -11.61 13.37 19.86
CA MET A 64 -10.59 12.33 20.04
C MET A 64 -9.72 12.53 21.29
N LYS A 65 -9.43 13.77 21.69
CA LYS A 65 -8.69 14.07 22.95
C LYS A 65 -9.48 13.72 24.20
N VAL A 66 -10.81 13.87 24.17
CA VAL A 66 -11.69 13.62 25.32
C VAL A 66 -12.09 12.14 25.42
N GLY A 67 -11.82 11.33 24.39
CA GLY A 67 -12.06 9.88 24.43
C GLY A 67 -13.54 9.52 24.57
N ARG A 68 -14.43 10.36 24.04
CA ARG A 68 -15.86 10.10 23.90
C ARG A 68 -16.29 10.26 22.45
#